data_AF-A0A2E8D5Q3-F1
#
_entry.id   AF-A0A2E8D5Q3-F1
#
_cell.length_a   1.000
_cell.length_b   1.000
_cell.length_c   1.000
_cell.angle_alpha   90.00
_cell.angle_beta   90.00
_cell.angle_gamma   90.00
#
_symmetry.space_group_name_H-M   'P 1'
#
loop_
_entity.id
_entity.type
_entity.pdbx_description
1 polymer ?
#
loop_
_entity_poly.entity_id
_entity_poly.type
_entity_poly.pdbx_seq_one_letter_code
_entity_poly.pdbx_strand_id
1 'polypeptide(L)'
;MFRFSMSTLMIWLTYAAIICALIGTFTIARQRVLASPNPAAEQEDWDQWRDEAARQGSGNGPVSRRVPKTTEPPTRVLLRDYFATSLITLIILSTALYFATAAMIRGVLSGPAFEPDLEDVG
;
A
#
# COMPACT_ATOMS: atom_id res chain seq x y z
N MET A 1 27.11 7.01 25.53
CA MET A 1 27.36 5.66 24.99
C MET A 1 26.00 4.97 24.83
N PHE A 2 25.44 4.94 23.60
CA PHE A 2 24.11 4.36 23.35
C PHE A 2 24.19 2.83 23.42
N ARG A 3 23.68 2.23 24.51
CA ARG A 3 23.51 0.76 24.59
C ARG A 3 22.23 0.38 23.85
N PHE A 4 22.34 0.10 22.56
CA PHE A 4 21.24 -0.54 21.83
C PHE A 4 21.12 -1.99 22.29
N SER A 5 19.95 -2.36 22.81
CA SER A 5 19.65 -3.77 23.08
C SER A 5 19.52 -4.52 21.75
N MET A 6 20.03 -5.75 21.69
CA MET A 6 19.94 -6.63 20.52
C MET A 6 18.50 -6.70 19.98
N SER A 7 17.51 -6.75 20.89
CA SER A 7 16.09 -6.77 20.54
C SER A 7 15.62 -5.48 19.85
N THR A 8 16.11 -4.32 20.31
CA THR A 8 15.79 -3.03 19.68
C THR A 8 16.40 -2.94 18.28
N LEU A 9 17.63 -3.43 18.11
CA LEU A 9 18.30 -3.48 16.81
C LEU A 9 17.53 -4.36 15.81
N MET A 10 17.06 -5.54 16.24
CA MET A 10 16.31 -6.45 15.37
C MET A 10 14.98 -5.84 14.90
N ILE A 11 14.25 -5.14 15.77
CA ILE A 11 13.00 -4.46 15.40
C ILE A 11 13.26 -3.41 14.31
N TRP A 12 14.29 -2.58 14.47
CA TRP A 12 14.63 -1.58 13.46
C TRP A 12 15.10 -2.20 12.14
N LEU A 13 15.84 -3.30 12.19
CA LEU A 13 16.32 -4.00 10.99
C LEU A 13 15.15 -4.63 10.21
N THR A 14 14.23 -5.31 10.89
CA THR A 14 13.03 -5.86 10.25
C THR A 14 12.14 -4.77 9.68
N TYR A 15 11.96 -3.66 10.41
CA TYR A 15 11.21 -2.51 9.91
C TYR A 15 11.85 -1.94 8.65
N ALA A 16 13.17 -1.68 8.66
CA ALA A 16 13.90 -1.18 7.50
C ALA A 16 13.79 -2.14 6.30
N ALA A 17 13.88 -3.45 6.52
CA ALA A 17 13.71 -4.46 5.48
C ALA A 17 12.31 -4.41 4.83
N ILE A 18 11.25 -4.26 5.65
CA ILE A 18 9.87 -4.12 5.15
C ILE A 18 9.71 -2.83 4.33
N ILE A 19 10.23 -1.70 4.82
CA ILE A 19 10.16 -0.43 4.09
C ILE A 19 10.91 -0.51 2.76
N CYS A 20 12.12 -1.08 2.74
CA CYS A 20 12.88 -1.31 1.52
C CYS A 20 12.11 -2.21 0.54
N ALA A 21 11.48 -3.27 1.04
CA ALA A 21 10.65 -4.16 0.22
C ALA A 21 9.45 -3.42 -0.39
N LEU A 22 8.72 -2.62 0.40
CA LEU A 22 7.60 -1.83 -0.09
C LEU A 22 8.02 -0.84 -1.18
N ILE A 23 9.09 -0.07 -0.94
CA ILE A 23 9.64 0.87 -1.93
C ILE A 23 10.10 0.12 -3.19
N GLY A 24 10.79 -1.01 -3.04
CA GLY A 24 11.27 -1.83 -4.15
C GLY A 24 10.12 -2.37 -5.01
N THR A 25 9.11 -2.98 -4.40
CA THR A 25 7.94 -3.49 -5.14
C THR A 25 7.18 -2.38 -5.86
N PHE A 26 7.00 -1.22 -5.21
CA PHE A 26 6.27 -0.10 -5.80
C PHE A 26 7.04 0.55 -6.96
N THR A 27 8.37 0.64 -6.87
CA THR A 27 9.22 1.15 -7.96
C THR A 27 9.27 0.18 -9.15
N ILE A 28 9.33 -1.13 -8.91
CA ILE A 28 9.24 -2.15 -9.98
C ILE A 28 7.87 -2.07 -10.67
N ALA A 29 6.78 -1.93 -9.91
CA ALA A 29 5.44 -1.78 -10.48
C ALA A 29 5.35 -0.53 -11.38
N ARG A 30 5.90 0.61 -10.91
CA ARG A 30 5.98 1.84 -11.71
C ARG A 30 6.79 1.64 -12.99
N GLN A 31 7.94 0.96 -12.92
CA GLN A 31 8.76 0.69 -14.10
C GLN A 31 8.03 -0.18 -15.12
N ARG A 32 7.29 -1.21 -14.68
CA ARG A 32 6.51 -2.06 -15.58
C ARG A 32 5.43 -1.30 -16.33
N VAL A 33 4.73 -0.40 -15.64
CA VAL A 33 3.68 0.42 -16.28
C VAL A 33 4.28 1.46 -17.22
N LEU A 34 5.39 2.10 -16.84
CA LEU A 34 6.03 3.12 -17.68
C LEU A 34 6.84 2.53 -18.84
N ALA A 35 7.32 1.29 -18.73
CA ALA A 35 8.04 0.57 -19.77
C ALA A 35 7.10 -0.20 -20.72
N SER A 36 5.78 0.01 -20.64
CA SER A 36 4.83 -0.61 -21.54
C SER A 36 5.19 -0.29 -23.00
N PRO A 37 5.51 -1.30 -23.85
CA PRO A 37 6.10 -1.08 -25.17
C PRO A 37 5.20 -0.36 -26.16
N ASN A 38 3.88 -0.31 -25.91
CA ASN A 38 2.91 0.25 -26.82
C ASN A 38 2.01 1.28 -26.14
N PRO A 39 2.55 2.48 -25.83
CA PRO A 39 1.79 3.56 -25.22
C PRO A 39 0.63 4.07 -26.09
N ALA A 40 0.64 3.75 -27.39
CA ALA A 40 -0.43 4.09 -28.33
C ALA A 40 -1.61 3.11 -28.20
N ALA A 41 -1.36 1.81 -28.02
CA ALA A 41 -2.42 0.82 -27.81
C ALA A 41 -3.18 1.06 -26.49
N GLU A 42 -2.48 1.41 -25.41
CA GLU A 42 -3.13 1.77 -24.13
C GLU A 42 -3.98 3.04 -24.24
N GLN A 43 -3.59 3.97 -25.11
CA GLN A 43 -4.34 5.19 -25.38
C GLN A 43 -5.57 4.88 -26.26
N GLU A 44 -5.43 4.00 -27.24
CA GLU A 44 -6.51 3.54 -28.12
C GLU A 44 -7.59 2.75 -27.36
N ASP A 45 -7.19 1.86 -26.46
CA ASP A 45 -8.11 1.14 -25.56
C ASP A 45 -8.85 2.12 -24.63
N TRP A 46 -8.15 3.13 -24.13
CA TRP A 46 -8.75 4.19 -23.31
C TRP A 46 -9.75 5.03 -24.10
N ASP A 47 -9.41 5.39 -25.33
CA ASP A 47 -10.28 6.17 -26.20
C ASP A 47 -11.51 5.36 -26.63
N GLN A 48 -11.36 4.07 -26.98
CA GLN A 48 -12.51 3.18 -27.23
C GLN A 48 -13.43 3.08 -26.02
N TRP A 49 -12.88 2.94 -24.81
CA TRP A 49 -13.69 2.91 -23.60
C TRP A 49 -14.42 4.24 -23.36
N ARG A 50 -13.77 5.39 -23.62
CA ARG A 50 -14.41 6.72 -23.50
C ARG A 50 -15.54 6.90 -24.51
N ASP A 51 -15.34 6.47 -25.75
CA ASP A 51 -16.34 6.54 -26.81
C ASP A 51 -17.55 5.65 -26.49
N GLU A 52 -17.32 4.44 -25.99
CA GLU A 52 -18.38 3.55 -25.52
C GLU A 52 -19.12 4.12 -24.30
N ALA A 53 -18.39 4.71 -23.35
CA ALA A 53 -18.99 5.39 -22.19
C ALA A 53 -19.83 6.60 -22.60
N ALA A 54 -19.40 7.36 -23.62
CA ALA A 54 -20.14 8.47 -24.19
C ALA A 54 -21.43 8.00 -24.90
N ARG A 55 -21.34 6.89 -25.65
CA ARG A 55 -22.50 6.23 -26.29
C ARG A 55 -23.51 5.73 -25.26
N GLN A 56 -23.06 5.21 -24.12
CA GLN A 56 -23.95 4.79 -23.02
C GLN A 56 -24.54 5.98 -22.26
N GLY A 57 -23.83 7.11 -22.18
CA GLY A 57 -24.31 8.33 -21.51
C GLY A 57 -25.33 9.15 -22.33
N SER A 58 -25.34 8.98 -23.66
CA SER A 58 -26.30 9.62 -24.58
C SER A 58 -27.59 8.81 -24.75
N GLY A 59 -27.62 7.55 -24.29
CA GLY A 59 -28.82 6.74 -24.21
C GLY A 59 -29.76 7.21 -23.11
N ASN A 60 -31.06 7.27 -23.41
CA ASN A 60 -32.16 7.71 -22.54
C ASN A 60 -32.45 6.72 -21.37
N GLY A 61 -31.41 6.21 -20.71
CA GLY A 61 -31.51 5.35 -19.52
C GLY A 61 -31.63 6.18 -18.23
N PRO A 62 -32.16 5.60 -17.13
CA PRO A 62 -32.42 6.32 -15.88
C PRO A 62 -31.16 6.90 -15.20
N VAL A 63 -29.96 6.54 -15.66
CA VAL A 63 -28.69 7.06 -15.15
C VAL A 63 -27.86 7.58 -16.32
N SER A 64 -27.85 8.90 -16.51
CA SER A 64 -26.92 9.55 -17.43
C SER A 64 -25.52 9.52 -16.83
N ARG A 65 -24.59 8.80 -17.46
CA ARG A 65 -23.18 8.78 -17.08
C ARG A 65 -22.44 9.93 -17.77
N ARG A 66 -21.70 10.71 -16.99
CA ARG A 66 -20.91 11.84 -17.51
C ARG A 66 -19.65 11.33 -18.20
N VAL A 67 -19.36 11.86 -19.39
CA VAL A 67 -18.11 11.55 -20.09
C VAL A 67 -16.92 11.98 -19.22
N PRO A 68 -15.92 11.11 -19.01
CA PRO A 68 -14.72 11.43 -18.25
C PRO A 68 -13.97 12.61 -18.87
N LYS A 69 -13.62 13.61 -18.07
CA LYS A 69 -12.91 14.83 -18.52
C LYS A 69 -11.42 14.63 -18.82
N THR A 70 -10.83 13.51 -18.40
CA THR A 70 -9.39 13.24 -18.53
C THR A 70 -9.05 12.60 -19.87
N THR A 71 -8.12 13.23 -20.59
CA THR A 71 -7.59 12.76 -21.88
C THR A 71 -6.56 11.64 -21.71
N GLU A 72 -5.91 11.55 -20.54
CA GLU A 72 -4.94 10.50 -20.24
C GLU A 72 -5.57 9.36 -19.42
N PRO A 73 -5.07 8.11 -19.55
CA PRO A 73 -5.52 6.99 -18.73
C PRO A 73 -5.25 7.28 -17.25
N PRO A 74 -6.23 7.03 -16.35
CA PRO A 74 -6.12 7.39 -14.94
C PRO A 74 -4.99 6.67 -14.23
N THR A 75 -4.67 5.43 -14.62
CA THR A 75 -3.50 4.68 -14.15
C THR A 75 -2.19 5.41 -14.42
N ARG A 76 -2.08 6.07 -15.58
CA ARG A 76 -0.90 6.82 -16.00
C ARG A 76 -0.74 8.10 -15.19
N VAL A 77 -1.83 8.85 -14.98
CA VAL A 77 -1.84 10.06 -14.14
C VAL A 77 -1.52 9.71 -12.68
N LEU A 78 -2.10 8.62 -12.16
CA LEU A 78 -1.88 8.21 -10.77
C LEU A 78 -0.43 7.78 -10.51
N LEU A 79 0.20 7.07 -11.45
CA LEU A 79 1.59 6.61 -11.35
C LEU A 79 2.64 7.66 -11.76
N ARG A 80 2.24 8.70 -12.49
CA ARG A 80 3.10 9.84 -12.83
C ARG A 80 3.07 10.90 -11.73
N ASP A 81 1.88 11.39 -11.40
CA ASP A 81 1.69 12.62 -10.62
C ASP A 81 1.45 12.33 -9.12
N TYR A 82 0.86 11.18 -8.78
CA TYR A 82 0.49 10.82 -7.41
C TYR A 82 1.29 9.64 -6.83
N PHE A 83 2.36 9.21 -7.48
CA PHE A 83 3.19 8.10 -7.03
C PHE A 83 3.79 8.36 -5.64
N ALA A 84 4.35 9.55 -5.43
CA ALA A 84 4.94 9.93 -4.16
C ALA A 84 3.89 9.98 -3.04
N THR A 85 2.73 10.58 -3.30
CA THR A 85 1.63 10.66 -2.33
C THR A 85 1.11 9.27 -1.96
N SER A 86 0.96 8.38 -2.94
CA SER A 86 0.51 7.00 -2.73
C SER A 86 1.54 6.21 -1.94
N LEU A 87 2.83 6.34 -2.26
CA LEU A 87 3.92 5.69 -1.56
C LEU A 87 4.05 6.18 -0.11
N ILE A 88 3.95 7.49 0.13
CA ILE A 88 3.99 8.07 1.48
C ILE A 88 2.81 7.55 2.30
N THR A 89 1.61 7.55 1.74
CA THR A 89 0.40 7.05 2.43
C THR A 89 0.55 5.57 2.78
N LEU A 90 1.07 4.77 1.84
CA LEU A 90 1.37 3.36 2.06
C LEU A 90 2.39 3.17 3.20
N ILE A 91 3.49 3.93 3.17
CA ILE A 91 4.52 3.89 4.22
C ILE A 91 3.91 4.22 5.58
N ILE A 92 3.16 5.33 5.69
CA ILE A 92 2.54 5.76 6.96
C ILE A 92 1.63 4.67 7.51
N LEU A 93 0.76 4.09 6.67
CA LEU A 93 -0.16 3.03 7.09
C LEU A 93 0.60 1.77 7.51
N SER A 94 1.61 1.36 6.74
CA SER A 94 2.46 0.21 7.07
C SER A 94 3.26 0.43 8.35
N THR A 95 3.74 1.64 8.62
CA THR A 95 4.42 2.01 9.87
C THR A 95 3.48 1.83 11.04
N ALA A 96 2.28 2.42 10.99
CA ALA A 96 1.29 2.29 12.06
C ALA A 96 0.95 0.82 12.34
N LEU A 97 0.71 0.03 11.28
CA LEU A 97 0.40 -1.39 11.39
C LEU A 97 1.57 -2.19 11.99
N TYR A 98 2.80 -1.92 11.55
CA TYR A 98 4.00 -2.61 12.04
C TYR A 98 4.19 -2.36 13.54
N PHE A 99 4.12 -1.11 14.01
CA PHE A 99 4.30 -0.79 15.42
C PHE A 99 3.16 -1.37 16.29
N ALA A 100 1.91 -1.31 15.83
CA ALA A 100 0.79 -1.92 16.53
C ALA A 100 0.98 -3.44 16.68
N THR A 101 1.38 -4.12 15.60
CA THR A 101 1.64 -5.56 15.61
C THR A 101 2.84 -5.92 16.49
N ALA A 102 3.93 -5.14 16.40
CA ALA A 102 5.11 -5.35 17.24
C ALA A 102 4.80 -5.15 18.73
N ALA A 103 3.97 -4.16 19.08
CA ALA A 103 3.52 -3.95 20.45
C ALA A 103 2.66 -5.12 20.96
N MET A 104 1.75 -5.64 20.14
CA MET A 104 0.93 -6.80 20.48
C MET A 104 1.79 -8.05 20.70
N ILE A 105 2.72 -8.35 19.79
CA ILE A 105 3.64 -9.48 19.90
C ILE A 105 4.49 -9.34 21.17
N ARG A 106 5.03 -8.14 21.44
CA ARG A 106 5.80 -7.87 22.65
C ARG A 106 4.97 -8.09 23.91
N GLY A 107 3.71 -7.68 23.92
CA GLY A 107 2.78 -7.92 25.02
C GLY A 107 2.56 -9.40 25.29
N VAL A 108 2.30 -10.20 24.25
CA VAL A 108 2.11 -11.65 24.35
C VAL A 108 3.36 -12.34 24.90
N LEU A 109 4.55 -11.95 24.43
CA LEU A 109 5.81 -12.57 24.84
C LEU A 109 6.29 -12.13 26.24
N SER A 110 5.74 -11.04 26.79
CA SER A 110 6.11 -10.50 28.10
C SER A 110 5.10 -10.84 29.20
N GLY A 111 4.14 -11.72 28.94
CA GLY A 111 3.14 -12.14 29.93
C GLY A 111 3.80 -12.84 31.13
N PRO A 112 3.33 -12.60 32.37
CA PRO A 112 3.88 -13.26 33.54
C PRO A 112 3.71 -14.78 33.44
N ALA A 113 4.75 -15.52 33.81
CA ALA A 113 4.62 -16.96 34.03
C ALA A 113 3.58 -17.15 35.14
N PHE A 114 2.56 -17.96 34.87
CA PHE A 114 1.61 -18.37 35.90
C PHE A 114 2.39 -19.17 36.94
N GLU A 115 2.73 -18.52 38.05
CA GLU A 115 3.32 -19.17 39.21
C GLU A 115 2.15 -19.68 40.05
N PRO A 116 1.90 -21.01 40.09
CA PRO A 116 0.88 -21.56 40.96
C PRO A 116 1.35 -21.37 42.40
N ASP A 117 0.62 -20.56 43.18
CA ASP A 117 0.78 -20.51 44.63
C ASP A 117 0.50 -21.91 45.20
N LEU A 118 1.57 -22.66 45.46
CA LEU A 118 1.52 -23.96 46.15
C LEU A 118 1.62 -23.80 47.67
N GLU A 119 1.44 -22.59 48.21
CA GLU A 119 1.60 -22.29 49.64
C GLU A 119 0.32 -22.52 50.48
N ASP A 120 -0.79 -22.99 49.89
CA ASP A 120 -2.07 -23.20 50.61
C ASP A 120 -2.55 -24.67 50.65
N VAL A 121 -1.62 -25.62 50.77
CA VAL A 121 -1.95 -27.02 51.05
C VAL A 121 -1.10 -27.56 52.22
N GLY A 122 -1.58 -27.27 53.44
CA GLY A 122 -1.52 -28.17 54.61
C GLY A 122 -0.21 -28.26 55.37
#